data_AF-A0A847VIR9-F1
#
_entry.id   AF-A0A847VIR9-F1
#
_cell.length_a   1.000
_cell.length_b   1.000
_cell.length_c   1.000
_cell.angle_alpha   90.00
_cell.angle_beta   90.00
_cell.angle_gamma   90.00
#
_symmetry.space_group_name_H-M   'P 1'
#
loop_
_entity.id
_entity.type
_entity.pdbx_description
1 polymer ?
#
loop_
_entity_poly.entity_id
_entity_poly.type
_entity_poly.pdbx_seq_one_letter_code
_entity_poly.pdbx_strand_id
1 'polypeptide(L)' 'LYDEIRQDAVVLKAGERNPAAAALLAYLKTPAARELIKAFGYGG' A
#
# COMPACT_ATOMS: atom_id res chain seq x y z
N LEU A 1 3.26 -12.91 -20.81
CA LEU A 1 3.55 -12.79 -19.37
C LEU A 1 2.80 -11.55 -18.90
N TYR A 2 1.94 -11.66 -17.89
CA TYR A 2 1.03 -10.57 -17.51
C TYR A 2 1.81 -9.45 -16.81
N ASP A 3 1.52 -8.20 -17.16
CA ASP A 3 2.07 -7.04 -16.45
C ASP A 3 1.52 -7.00 -15.01
N GLU A 4 2.41 -6.73 -14.07
CA GLU A 4 2.07 -6.68 -12.64
C GLU A 4 1.05 -5.57 -12.36
N ILE A 5 0.07 -5.86 -11.50
CA ILE A 5 -0.91 -4.86 -11.06
C ILE A 5 -0.21 -3.91 -10.08
N ARG A 6 0.03 -2.68 -10.52
CA ARG A 6 0.55 -1.61 -9.68
C ARG A 6 -0.46 -1.23 -8.59
N GLN A 7 0.01 -1.17 -7.35
CA GLN A 7 -0.80 -0.74 -6.20
C GLN A 7 -0.24 0.54 -5.60
N ASP A 8 -0.89 1.65 -5.95
CA ASP A 8 -0.69 2.94 -5.31
C ASP A 8 -1.72 3.15 -4.20
N ALA A 9 -1.26 3.67 -3.06
CA ALA A 9 -2.11 3.98 -1.91
C ALA A 9 -2.06 5.47 -1.60
N VAL A 10 -3.23 6.10 -1.51
CA VAL A 10 -3.39 7.53 -1.17
C VAL A 10 -4.41 7.70 -0.05
N VAL A 11 -4.18 8.68 0.81
CA VAL A 11 -5.16 9.10 1.82
C VAL A 11 -6.12 10.10 1.19
N LEU A 12 -7.42 9.84 1.32
CA LEU A 12 -8.47 10.77 0.88
C LEU A 12 -8.52 11.99 1.80
N LYS A 13 -9.04 13.13 1.31
CA LYS A 13 -9.21 14.37 2.09
C LYS A 13 -9.88 14.16 3.46
N ALA A 14 -10.89 13.29 3.51
CA ALA A 14 -11.60 12.97 4.76
C ALA A 14 -10.69 12.31 5.82
N GLY A 15 -9.63 11.62 5.41
CA GLY A 15 -8.68 10.92 6.27
C GLY A 15 -7.37 11.68 6.52
N GLU A 16 -7.20 12.90 5.99
CA GLU A 16 -5.94 13.65 6.02
C GLU A 16 -5.40 13.87 7.44
N ARG A 17 -6.30 14.07 8.41
CA ARG A 17 -5.95 14.28 9.83
C ARG A 17 -6.10 13.01 10.68
N ASN A 18 -6.34 11.87 10.05
CA ASN A 18 -6.46 10.61 10.77
C ASN A 18 -5.06 9.97 10.94
N PRO A 19 -4.53 9.91 12.19
CA PRO A 19 -3.21 9.32 12.42
C PRO A 19 -3.16 7.83 12.04
N ALA A 20 -4.27 7.10 12.08
CA ALA A 20 -4.33 5.71 11.65
C ALA A 20 -4.16 5.57 10.13
N ALA A 21 -4.66 6.53 9.35
CA ALA A 21 -4.50 6.53 7.90
C ALA A 21 -3.03 6.76 7.50
N ALA A 22 -2.34 7.67 8.21
CA ALA A 22 -0.90 7.89 8.05
C ALA A 22 -0.07 6.65 8.46
N ALA A 23 -0.41 6.03 9.59
CA ALA A 23 0.27 4.82 10.07
C ALA A 23 0.10 3.64 9.09
N LEU A 24 -1.09 3.49 8.49
CA LEU A 24 -1.33 2.47 7.47
C LEU A 24 -0.48 2.71 6.22
N LEU A 25 -0.42 3.94 5.71
CA LEU A 25 0.46 4.26 4.58
C LEU A 25 1.94 4.00 4.89
N ALA A 26 2.39 4.28 6.11
CA ALA A 26 3.74 3.98 6.53
C ALA A 26 4.01 2.46 6.56
N TYR A 27 3.07 1.68 7.09
CA TYR A 27 3.14 0.23 7.11
C TYR A 27 3.22 -0.38 5.70
N LEU A 28 2.37 0.07 4.78
CA LEU A 28 2.34 -0.42 3.39
C LEU A 28 3.66 -0.20 2.63
N LYS A 29 4.50 0.75 3.08
CA LYS A 29 5.83 1.00 2.50
C LYS A 29 6.92 0.06 3.04
N THR A 30 6.65 -0.70 4.09
CA THR A 30 7.64 -1.60 4.69
C THR A 30 7.95 -2.80 3.78
N PRO A 31 9.15 -3.39 3.87
CA PRO A 31 9.49 -4.59 3.11
C PRO A 31 8.52 -5.75 3.39
N ALA A 32 8.13 -5.96 4.65
CA ALA A 32 7.21 -7.03 5.03
C ALA A 32 5.83 -6.88 4.37
N ALA A 33 5.27 -5.67 4.34
CA ALA A 33 4.00 -5.41 3.68
C ALA A 33 4.10 -5.59 2.16
N ARG A 34 5.21 -5.15 1.55
CA ARG A 34 5.45 -5.32 0.11
C ARG A 34 5.57 -6.79 -0.29
N GLU A 35 6.28 -7.60 0.50
CA GLU A 35 6.39 -9.04 0.25
C GLU A 35 5.03 -9.75 0.38
N LEU A 36 4.21 -9.35 1.36
CA LEU A 36 2.84 -9.85 1.49
C LEU A 36 2.00 -9.49 0.26
N ILE A 37 2.03 -8.22 -0.18
CA ILE A 37 1.27 -7.74 -1.35
C ILE A 37 1.71 -8.50 -2.62
N LYS A 38 3.01 -8.73 -2.80
CA LYS A 38 3.56 -9.55 -3.91
C LYS A 38 3.11 -10.99 -3.88
N ALA A 39 3.02 -11.61 -2.70
CA ALA A 39 2.53 -12.97 -2.56
C ALA A 39 1.09 -13.14 -3.07
N PHE A 40 0.31 -12.06 -3.11
CA PHE A 40 -1.05 -12.03 -3.67
C PHE A 40 -1.11 -11.55 -5.14
N GLY A 41 0.02 -11.36 -5.81
CA GLY A 41 0.08 -10.97 -7.22
C GLY A 41 0.01 -9.47 -7.51
N TYR A 42 0.31 -8.63 -6.50
CA TYR A 42 0.30 -7.17 -6.59
C TYR A 42 1.69 -6.58 -6.32
N GLY A 43 2.05 -5.41 -6.88
CA GLY A 43 3.24 -4.65 -6.44
C GLY A 43 4.55 -4.89 -7.20
N GLY A 44 4.48 -4.84 -8.53
CA GLY A 44 5.63 -4.70 -9.43
C GLY A 44 6.32 -3.36 -9.36
#